data_AF-A0AA41Z6E4-F1
#
_entry.id   AF-A0AA41Z6E4-F1
#
_cell.length_a   1.000
_cell.length_b   1.000
_cell.length_c   1.000
_cell.angle_alpha   90.00
_cell.angle_beta   90.00
_cell.angle_gamma   90.00
#
_symmetry.space_group_name_H-M   'P 1'
#
loop_
_entity.id
_entity.type
_entity.pdbx_description
1 polymer ?
#
loop_
_entity_poly.entity_id
_entity_poly.type
_entity_poly.pdbx_seq_one_letter_code
_entity_poly.pdbx_strand_id
1 'polypeptide(L)'
;MSRYSVSRKGMGGRKPGEATKVVRLPLRVATIARRIAEGSLRPGDLNAFFNVEVRHTMTVPLMASPAACGFPSPADDYLDRPLDFNELLISNPSATFAVRISGDSMNGAGLFPGDIAIVDRSLSPFNGCVVLALIDGEFTIKRYRVKAGGIVLQAENKAFKDIVIPEDSAFEVWGVVKHAIRMF
;
A
#
# COMPACT_ATOMS: atom_id res chain seq x y z
N MET A 1 30.45 62.97 -30.63
CA MET A 1 31.00 63.59 -29.40
C MET A 1 29.90 63.61 -28.34
N SER A 2 30.13 63.73 -27.02
CA SER A 2 31.27 63.39 -26.13
C SER A 2 30.83 63.75 -24.69
N ARG A 3 30.97 62.95 -23.64
CA ARG A 3 31.41 61.55 -23.42
C ARG A 3 30.86 61.11 -22.03
N TYR A 4 30.89 59.80 -21.74
CA TYR A 4 31.04 59.16 -20.40
C TYR A 4 30.65 59.93 -19.11
N SER A 5 29.86 59.28 -18.23
CA SER A 5 30.42 58.67 -16.99
C SER A 5 29.39 57.79 -16.26
N VAL A 6 29.86 56.99 -15.29
CA VAL A 6 29.12 55.92 -14.59
C VAL A 6 29.09 56.23 -13.09
N SER A 7 28.00 55.88 -12.38
CA SER A 7 28.10 55.51 -10.95
C SER A 7 26.99 54.54 -10.52
N ARG A 8 27.29 53.71 -9.50
CA ARG A 8 26.43 52.63 -8.98
C ARG A 8 25.99 52.90 -7.53
N LYS A 9 24.74 52.56 -7.20
CA LYS A 9 24.23 51.98 -5.93
C LYS A 9 22.69 51.98 -6.01
N GLY A 10 21.93 51.01 -5.51
CA GLY A 10 22.26 49.74 -4.84
C GLY A 10 20.98 49.15 -4.19
N MET A 11 21.08 47.93 -3.63
CA MET A 11 20.07 47.31 -2.74
C MET A 11 18.70 46.93 -3.35
N GLY A 12 18.61 45.69 -3.81
CA GLY A 12 17.38 44.93 -4.00
C GLY A 12 17.63 43.46 -3.66
N GLY A 13 17.92 43.19 -2.38
CA GLY A 13 18.39 41.87 -1.94
C GLY A 13 17.37 40.76 -2.13
N ARG A 14 17.77 39.67 -2.81
CA ARG A 14 17.01 38.43 -2.90
C ARG A 14 16.90 37.82 -1.50
N LYS A 15 15.70 37.85 -0.89
CA LYS A 15 15.47 37.19 0.40
C LYS A 15 15.66 35.68 0.26
N PRO A 16 16.54 35.03 1.05
CA PRO A 16 16.64 33.58 1.09
C PRO A 16 15.53 32.99 1.96
N GLY A 17 15.04 31.81 1.60
CA GLY A 17 14.29 30.93 2.50
C GLY A 17 12.83 31.34 2.76
N GLU A 18 11.94 30.96 1.84
CA GLU A 18 10.72 30.29 2.32
C GLU A 18 10.99 28.78 2.30
N ALA A 19 10.95 28.17 3.48
CA ALA A 19 11.06 26.73 3.60
C ALA A 19 9.85 26.08 2.90
N THR A 20 10.10 25.08 2.07
CA THR A 20 9.05 24.24 1.47
C THR A 20 8.30 23.52 2.58
N LYS A 21 7.22 24.15 3.08
CA LYS A 21 6.31 23.53 4.03
C LYS A 21 5.54 22.46 3.29
N VAL A 22 6.08 21.23 3.32
CA VAL A 22 5.48 20.07 2.65
C VAL A 22 4.08 19.85 3.21
N VAL A 23 3.07 20.30 2.45
CA VAL A 23 1.67 20.09 2.77
C VAL A 23 1.38 18.62 2.56
N ARG A 24 1.43 17.84 3.65
CA ARG A 24 0.91 16.46 3.68
C ARG A 24 -0.60 16.53 3.58
N LEU A 25 -1.09 16.64 2.35
CA LEU A 25 -2.50 16.59 2.03
C LEU A 25 -3.00 15.16 2.38
N PRO A 26 -3.97 14.99 3.28
CA PRO A 26 -4.52 13.68 3.62
C PRO A 26 -5.46 13.24 2.49
N LEU A 27 -4.88 12.93 1.33
CA LEU A 27 -5.61 12.42 0.18
C LEU A 27 -6.22 11.08 0.58
N ARG A 28 -7.54 11.03 0.64
CA ARG A 28 -8.28 9.77 0.80
C ARG A 28 -7.95 8.89 -0.41
N VAL A 29 -7.96 7.58 -0.22
CA VAL A 29 -7.72 6.60 -1.30
C VAL A 29 -8.64 6.86 -2.50
N ALA A 30 -9.92 7.22 -2.26
CA ALA A 30 -10.87 7.64 -3.30
C ALA A 30 -10.45 8.92 -4.05
N THR A 31 -9.76 9.87 -3.41
CA THR A 31 -9.23 11.08 -4.08
C THR A 31 -8.01 10.75 -4.94
N ILE A 32 -7.20 9.76 -4.55
CA ILE A 32 -6.12 9.22 -5.39
C ILE A 32 -6.72 8.51 -6.61
N ALA A 33 -7.66 7.59 -6.40
CA ALA A 33 -8.34 6.85 -7.46
C ALA A 33 -9.02 7.78 -8.48
N ARG A 34 -9.78 8.77 -7.99
CA ARG A 34 -10.41 9.80 -8.83
C ARG A 34 -9.38 10.55 -9.68
N ARG A 35 -8.26 10.99 -9.09
CA ARG A 35 -7.23 11.74 -9.84
C ARG A 35 -6.55 10.90 -10.91
N ILE A 36 -6.48 9.58 -10.72
CA ILE A 36 -5.94 8.63 -11.70
C ILE A 36 -6.96 8.41 -12.83
N ALA A 37 -8.25 8.25 -12.51
CA ALA A 37 -9.32 8.18 -13.50
C ALA A 37 -9.45 9.49 -14.32
N GLU A 38 -9.19 10.65 -13.70
CA GLU A 38 -9.09 11.96 -14.36
C GLU A 38 -7.79 12.15 -15.17
N GLY A 39 -6.88 11.16 -15.20
CA GLY A 39 -5.57 11.23 -15.88
C GLY A 39 -4.58 12.23 -15.27
N SER A 40 -4.95 12.89 -14.17
CA SER A 40 -4.19 13.95 -13.49
C SER A 40 -3.08 13.43 -12.56
N LEU A 41 -3.00 12.11 -12.38
CA LEU A 41 -2.01 11.43 -11.55
C LEU A 41 -1.75 10.06 -12.18
N ARG A 42 -0.49 9.73 -12.46
CA ARG A 42 -0.07 8.45 -13.06
C ARG A 42 0.34 7.47 -11.95
N PRO A 43 0.34 6.14 -12.21
CA PRO A 43 0.86 5.17 -11.25
C PRO A 43 2.31 5.44 -10.79
N GLY A 44 3.12 6.08 -11.65
CA GLY A 44 4.46 6.55 -11.30
C GLY A 44 4.50 7.75 -10.35
N ASP A 45 3.50 8.64 -10.39
CA ASP A 45 3.41 9.81 -9.50
C ASP A 45 3.09 9.39 -8.05
N LEU A 46 2.51 8.20 -7.87
CA LEU A 46 2.29 7.60 -6.55
C LEU A 46 3.59 7.34 -5.79
N ASN A 47 4.71 7.11 -6.50
CA ASN A 47 6.00 6.86 -5.86
C ASN A 47 6.48 8.04 -5.01
N ALA A 48 6.02 9.27 -5.30
CA ALA A 48 6.27 10.44 -4.47
C ALA A 48 5.60 10.36 -3.07
N PHE A 49 4.55 9.55 -2.92
CA PHE A 49 3.88 9.30 -1.63
C PHE A 49 4.48 8.12 -0.85
N PHE A 50 5.21 7.23 -1.53
CA PHE A 50 5.86 6.05 -0.95
C PHE A 50 7.32 6.29 -0.55
N ASN A 51 7.71 7.54 -0.27
CA ASN A 51 9.04 7.82 0.28
C ASN A 51 9.13 7.33 1.74
N VAL A 52 9.59 6.09 1.92
CA VAL A 52 9.71 5.45 3.24
C VAL A 52 10.93 5.99 3.99
N GLU A 53 10.70 6.99 4.83
CA GLU A 53 11.64 7.35 5.90
C GLU A 53 11.60 6.27 6.99
N VAL A 54 12.63 5.43 7.06
CA VAL A 54 12.84 4.52 8.21
C VAL A 54 13.20 5.40 9.41
N ARG A 55 12.23 5.60 10.31
CA ARG A 55 12.40 6.49 11.47
C ARG A 55 13.01 5.77 12.67
N HIS A 56 12.60 4.53 12.94
CA HIS A 56 13.17 3.66 13.96
C HIS A 56 13.04 2.18 13.54
N THR A 57 14.04 1.37 13.88
CA THR A 57 14.02 -0.10 13.81
C THR A 57 13.75 -0.62 15.22
N MET A 58 12.84 -1.59 15.37
CA MET A 58 12.45 -2.11 16.68
C MET A 58 12.18 -3.61 16.59
N THR A 59 12.93 -4.37 17.38
CA THR A 59 12.71 -5.80 17.56
C THR A 59 11.95 -6.08 18.85
N VAL A 60 11.17 -7.16 18.87
CA VAL A 60 10.53 -7.71 20.07
C VAL A 60 11.07 -9.11 20.33
N PRO A 61 11.23 -9.55 21.60
CA PRO A 61 11.57 -10.94 21.91
C PRO A 61 10.51 -11.89 21.34
N LEU A 62 10.95 -12.96 20.67
CA LEU A 62 10.11 -14.04 20.17
C LEU A 62 10.41 -15.30 20.97
N MET A 63 9.37 -16.00 21.44
CA MET A 63 9.54 -17.33 22.06
C MET A 63 9.74 -18.36 20.95
N ALA A 64 10.78 -19.21 21.08
CA ALA A 64 11.05 -20.27 20.10
C ALA A 64 10.00 -21.39 20.19
N SER A 65 9.52 -21.67 21.41
CA SER A 65 8.44 -22.61 21.68
C SER A 65 7.08 -21.99 21.30
N PRO A 66 6.31 -22.57 20.36
CA PRO A 66 5.00 -22.03 19.99
C PRO A 66 4.02 -22.06 21.17
N ALA A 67 3.36 -20.94 21.46
CA ALA A 67 2.30 -20.90 22.44
C ALA A 67 1.10 -21.75 21.98
N ALA A 68 0.76 -22.80 22.74
CA ALA A 68 -0.34 -23.69 22.40
C ALA A 68 -1.70 -22.99 22.60
N CYS A 69 -2.54 -23.01 21.56
CA CYS A 69 -3.96 -22.65 21.66
C CYS A 69 -4.76 -23.79 22.33
N GLY A 70 -4.43 -24.13 23.58
CA GLY A 70 -4.97 -25.29 24.29
C GLY A 70 -4.30 -25.54 25.64
N PHE A 71 -4.22 -26.81 26.06
CA PHE A 71 -3.53 -27.18 27.29
C PHE A 71 -2.01 -26.99 27.13
N PRO A 72 -1.32 -26.28 28.05
CA PRO A 72 0.11 -26.05 27.94
C PRO A 72 0.88 -27.33 28.28
N SER A 73 1.62 -27.86 27.30
CA SER A 73 2.68 -28.82 27.57
C SER A 73 3.89 -28.08 28.15
N PRO A 74 4.58 -28.61 29.18
CA PRO A 74 5.88 -28.11 29.59
C PRO A 74 6.87 -28.24 28.42
N ALA A 75 7.49 -27.14 28.03
CA ALA A 75 8.52 -27.05 27.01
C ALA A 75 9.60 -26.08 27.48
N ASP A 76 10.84 -26.24 27.00
CA ASP A 76 11.95 -25.37 27.41
C ASP A 76 11.75 -23.94 26.89
N ASP A 77 11.95 -22.96 27.78
CA ASP A 77 11.82 -21.53 27.51
C ASP A 77 13.05 -20.96 26.79
N TYR A 78 13.27 -21.38 25.54
CA TYR A 78 14.26 -20.75 24.66
C TYR A 78 13.66 -19.54 23.93
N LEU A 79 14.42 -18.44 23.92
CA LEU A 79 14.14 -17.27 23.07
C LEU A 79 14.71 -17.51 21.67
N ASP A 80 13.91 -17.20 20.65
CA ASP A 80 14.35 -17.16 19.25
C ASP A 80 15.03 -15.80 18.93
N ARG A 81 15.51 -15.63 17.70
CA ARG A 81 15.96 -14.34 17.18
C ARG A 81 14.85 -13.28 17.41
N PRO A 82 15.19 -12.09 17.96
CA PRO A 82 14.24 -11.00 18.10
C PRO A 82 13.57 -10.64 16.76
N LEU A 83 12.25 -10.50 16.79
CA LEU A 83 11.41 -10.28 15.63
C LEU A 83 11.31 -8.79 15.29
N ASP A 84 11.69 -8.39 14.08
CA ASP A 84 11.33 -7.08 13.51
C ASP A 84 10.12 -7.26 12.57
N PHE A 85 9.04 -6.51 12.82
CA PHE A 85 7.82 -6.59 12.03
C PHE A 85 7.98 -6.04 10.60
N ASN A 86 8.93 -5.14 10.36
CA ASN A 86 9.24 -4.66 9.02
C ASN A 86 9.97 -5.76 8.23
N GLU A 87 10.99 -6.40 8.82
CA GLU A 87 11.68 -7.55 8.18
C GLU A 87 10.69 -8.69 7.88
N LEU A 88 9.74 -8.95 8.79
CA LEU A 88 8.72 -9.99 8.64
C LEU A 88 7.71 -9.70 7.52
N LEU A 89 7.19 -8.46 7.44
CA LEU A 89 5.99 -8.14 6.64
C LEU A 89 6.29 -7.37 5.35
N ILE A 90 7.49 -6.79 5.20
CA ILE A 90 7.84 -5.84 4.13
C ILE A 90 9.06 -6.35 3.36
N SER A 91 8.83 -7.13 2.29
CA SER A 91 9.90 -7.64 1.43
C SER A 91 10.51 -6.54 0.54
N ASN A 92 9.72 -5.55 0.11
CA ASN A 92 10.19 -4.44 -0.71
C ASN A 92 9.60 -3.11 -0.21
N PRO A 93 10.30 -2.35 0.65
CA PRO A 93 9.79 -1.11 1.23
C PRO A 93 9.32 -0.07 0.20
N SER A 94 9.99 0.02 -0.96
CA SER A 94 9.63 0.99 -2.02
C SER A 94 8.32 0.67 -2.74
N ALA A 95 7.89 -0.60 -2.70
CA ALA A 95 6.73 -1.11 -3.41
C ALA A 95 5.62 -1.62 -2.48
N THR A 96 5.84 -1.62 -1.16
CA THR A 96 4.90 -2.14 -0.17
C THR A 96 4.14 -1.00 0.51
N PHE A 97 2.83 -1.18 0.69
CA PHE A 97 1.98 -0.23 1.40
C PHE A 97 0.83 -0.94 2.11
N ALA A 98 0.15 -0.24 3.01
CA ALA A 98 -0.94 -0.78 3.80
C ALA A 98 -2.28 -0.13 3.44
N VAL A 99 -3.35 -0.93 3.40
CA VAL A 99 -4.73 -0.47 3.23
C VAL A 99 -5.64 -1.07 4.31
N ARG A 100 -6.62 -0.31 4.78
CA ARG A 100 -7.64 -0.83 5.71
C ARG A 100 -8.73 -1.53 4.91
N ILE A 101 -9.04 -2.77 5.29
CA ILE A 101 -10.09 -3.59 4.66
C ILE A 101 -11.48 -3.07 5.08
N SER A 102 -12.40 -3.04 4.13
CA SER A 102 -13.81 -2.73 4.33
C SER A 102 -14.70 -3.74 3.59
N GLY A 103 -15.86 -4.02 4.17
CA GLY A 103 -16.86 -4.95 3.63
C GLY A 103 -16.50 -6.44 3.76
N ASP A 104 -17.52 -7.28 3.68
CA ASP A 104 -17.46 -8.70 4.07
C ASP A 104 -17.15 -9.68 2.93
N SER A 105 -16.87 -9.16 1.73
CA SER A 105 -16.71 -9.97 0.51
C SER A 105 -15.52 -10.94 0.52
N MET A 106 -14.64 -10.86 1.52
CA MET A 106 -13.43 -11.68 1.65
C MET A 106 -13.32 -12.44 2.98
N ASN A 107 -14.39 -12.51 3.78
CA ASN A 107 -14.36 -13.13 5.11
C ASN A 107 -13.92 -14.62 5.08
N GLY A 108 -14.27 -15.38 4.03
CA GLY A 108 -13.82 -16.76 3.82
C GLY A 108 -12.33 -16.92 3.51
N ALA A 109 -11.64 -15.85 3.11
CA ALA A 109 -10.18 -15.80 2.98
C ALA A 109 -9.49 -15.31 4.27
N GLY A 110 -10.23 -15.14 5.37
CA GLY A 110 -9.69 -14.65 6.64
C GLY A 110 -9.54 -13.12 6.72
N LEU A 111 -10.04 -12.37 5.73
CA LEU A 111 -9.93 -10.91 5.64
C LEU A 111 -11.26 -10.26 6.02
N PHE A 112 -11.27 -9.45 7.09
CA PHE A 112 -12.49 -8.92 7.70
C PHE A 112 -12.47 -7.38 7.76
N PRO A 113 -13.63 -6.71 7.87
CA PRO A 113 -13.70 -5.26 8.03
C PRO A 113 -12.86 -4.76 9.22
N GLY A 114 -12.03 -3.73 8.96
CA GLY A 114 -11.17 -3.13 9.97
C GLY A 114 -9.72 -3.63 9.99
N ASP A 115 -9.45 -4.81 9.44
CA ASP A 115 -8.10 -5.35 9.27
C ASP A 115 -7.21 -4.41 8.42
N ILE A 116 -5.89 -4.53 8.58
CA ILE A 116 -4.90 -3.85 7.74
C ILE A 116 -4.24 -4.87 6.80
N ALA A 117 -4.52 -4.76 5.51
CA ALA A 117 -3.85 -5.54 4.46
C ALA A 117 -2.52 -4.88 4.07
N ILE A 118 -1.46 -5.69 4.00
CA ILE A 118 -0.15 -5.31 3.44
C ILE A 118 -0.11 -5.75 1.97
N VAL A 119 0.13 -4.79 1.08
CA VAL A 119 0.06 -4.93 -0.39
C VAL A 119 1.43 -4.64 -0.99
N ASP A 120 1.93 -5.56 -1.81
CA ASP A 120 3.20 -5.40 -2.54
C ASP A 120 2.92 -5.20 -4.04
N ARG A 121 3.38 -4.07 -4.59
CA ARG A 121 3.23 -3.68 -6.00
C ARG A 121 4.33 -4.25 -6.91
N SER A 122 5.41 -4.79 -6.35
CA SER A 122 6.52 -5.36 -7.13
C SER A 122 6.25 -6.80 -7.58
N LEU A 123 5.18 -7.42 -7.08
CA LEU A 123 4.77 -8.77 -7.42
C LEU A 123 3.74 -8.78 -8.55
N SER A 124 4.02 -9.52 -9.62
CA SER A 124 3.02 -9.84 -10.63
C SER A 124 1.92 -10.74 -10.06
N PRO A 125 0.62 -10.48 -10.32
CA PRO A 125 -0.46 -11.31 -9.81
C PRO A 125 -0.46 -12.70 -10.45
N PHE A 126 -0.62 -13.73 -9.64
CA PHE A 126 -0.73 -15.13 -10.07
C PHE A 126 -2.12 -15.69 -9.80
N ASN A 127 -2.53 -16.70 -10.57
CA ASN A 127 -3.87 -17.30 -10.44
C ASN A 127 -4.10 -17.85 -9.01
N GLY A 128 -5.07 -17.28 -8.31
CA GLY A 128 -5.41 -17.62 -6.93
C GLY A 128 -4.82 -16.73 -5.84
N CYS A 129 -3.93 -15.77 -6.15
CA CYS A 129 -3.51 -14.77 -5.17
C CYS A 129 -4.67 -13.82 -4.81
N VAL A 130 -4.58 -13.15 -3.66
CA VAL A 130 -5.47 -12.03 -3.33
C VAL A 130 -4.81 -10.74 -3.81
N VAL A 131 -5.57 -9.90 -4.50
CA VAL A 131 -5.08 -8.63 -5.06
C VAL A 131 -5.90 -7.45 -4.54
N LEU A 132 -5.25 -6.29 -4.47
CA LEU A 132 -5.93 -5.01 -4.54
C LEU A 132 -6.06 -4.64 -6.01
N ALA A 133 -7.29 -4.56 -6.51
CA ALA A 133 -7.62 -4.15 -7.86
C ALA A 133 -8.31 -2.77 -7.85
N LEU A 134 -8.06 -1.99 -8.89
CA LEU A 134 -8.81 -0.80 -9.27
C LEU A 134 -9.69 -1.16 -10.46
N ILE A 135 -10.99 -0.90 -10.38
CA ILE A 135 -11.98 -1.13 -11.45
C ILE A 135 -12.82 0.13 -11.56
N ASP A 136 -12.84 0.78 -12.72
CA ASP A 136 -13.66 1.96 -13.01
C ASP A 136 -13.54 3.09 -11.96
N GLY A 137 -12.35 3.21 -11.35
CA GLY A 137 -12.04 4.20 -10.31
C GLY A 137 -12.34 3.76 -8.87
N GLU A 138 -12.84 2.55 -8.64
CA GLU A 138 -13.09 1.99 -7.31
C GLU A 138 -12.11 0.87 -6.94
N PHE A 139 -11.65 0.88 -5.69
CA PHE A 139 -10.77 -0.16 -5.16
C PHE A 139 -11.55 -1.34 -4.59
N THR A 140 -11.11 -2.56 -4.93
CA THR A 140 -11.65 -3.79 -4.34
C THR A 140 -10.55 -4.79 -4.03
N ILE A 141 -10.71 -5.53 -2.94
CA ILE A 141 -9.86 -6.68 -2.62
C ILE A 141 -10.62 -7.95 -3.00
N LYS A 142 -10.04 -8.76 -3.88
CA LYS A 142 -10.63 -9.99 -4.42
C LYS A 142 -9.56 -11.04 -4.67
N ARG A 143 -9.96 -12.30 -4.79
CA ARG A 143 -9.05 -13.34 -5.28
C ARG A 143 -8.95 -13.25 -6.80
N TYR A 144 -7.75 -13.02 -7.30
CA TYR A 144 -7.45 -12.96 -8.72
C TYR A 144 -7.55 -14.36 -9.34
N ARG A 145 -8.37 -14.55 -10.37
CA ARG A 145 -8.48 -15.80 -11.12
C ARG A 145 -8.28 -15.55 -12.61
N VAL A 146 -7.50 -16.41 -13.24
CA VAL A 146 -7.37 -16.46 -14.71
C VAL A 146 -8.14 -17.67 -15.19
N LYS A 147 -9.09 -17.47 -16.11
CA LYS A 147 -9.90 -18.51 -16.76
C LYS A 147 -9.76 -18.37 -18.28
N ALA A 148 -10.23 -19.37 -19.04
CA ALA A 148 -10.14 -19.38 -20.50
C ALA A 148 -10.82 -18.17 -21.19
N GLY A 149 -11.82 -17.57 -20.54
CA GLY A 149 -12.51 -16.35 -20.99
C GLY A 149 -12.06 -15.06 -20.27
N GLY A 150 -10.81 -15.00 -19.80
CA GLY A 150 -10.22 -13.78 -19.20
C GLY A 150 -10.11 -13.78 -17.67
N ILE A 151 -10.06 -12.57 -17.11
CA ILE A 151 -9.80 -12.33 -15.69
C ILE A 151 -11.12 -12.31 -14.91
N VAL A 152 -11.13 -12.99 -13.77
CA VAL A 152 -12.25 -12.98 -12.82
C VAL A 152 -11.72 -12.62 -11.43
N LEU A 153 -12.33 -11.63 -10.81
CA LEU A 153 -12.10 -11.26 -9.42
C LEU A 153 -13.13 -11.95 -8.54
N GLN A 154 -12.70 -13.05 -7.94
CA GLN A 154 -13.53 -13.92 -7.13
C GLN A 154 -13.72 -13.37 -5.72
N ALA A 155 -14.96 -13.41 -5.24
CA ALA A 155 -15.29 -13.13 -3.85
C ALA A 155 -15.09 -14.39 -2.98
N GLU A 156 -14.69 -14.19 -1.73
CA GLU A 156 -14.54 -15.26 -0.74
C GLU A 156 -15.67 -15.20 0.29
N ASN A 157 -16.88 -14.91 -0.20
CA ASN A 157 -18.12 -14.91 0.55
C ASN A 157 -19.28 -15.21 -0.41
N LYS A 158 -20.05 -16.27 -0.12
CA LYS A 158 -21.14 -16.76 -0.98
C LYS A 158 -22.28 -15.76 -1.23
N ALA A 159 -22.39 -14.72 -0.39
CA ALA A 159 -23.37 -13.64 -0.58
C ALA A 159 -22.97 -12.64 -1.69
N PHE A 160 -21.72 -12.67 -2.14
CA PHE A 160 -21.17 -11.76 -3.15
C PHE A 160 -20.88 -12.54 -4.45
N LYS A 161 -21.12 -11.88 -5.60
CA LYS A 161 -20.85 -12.47 -6.91
C LYS A 161 -19.38 -12.24 -7.31
N ASP A 162 -18.82 -13.20 -8.04
CA ASP A 162 -17.56 -13.02 -8.77
C ASP A 162 -17.73 -11.91 -9.82
N ILE A 163 -16.72 -11.06 -9.97
CA ILE A 163 -16.69 -9.99 -10.97
C ILE A 163 -15.86 -10.50 -12.16
N VAL A 164 -16.50 -10.73 -13.30
CA VAL A 164 -15.79 -10.96 -14.58
C VAL A 164 -15.34 -9.61 -15.11
N ILE A 165 -14.08 -9.47 -15.50
CA ILE A 165 -13.52 -8.21 -16.02
C ILE A 165 -13.81 -8.12 -17.54
N PRO A 166 -14.60 -7.14 -18.01
CA PRO A 166 -14.78 -6.87 -19.44
C PRO A 166 -13.49 -6.38 -20.11
N GLU A 167 -13.31 -6.69 -21.39
CA GLU A 167 -12.13 -6.27 -22.17
C GLU A 167 -12.01 -4.74 -22.31
N ASP A 168 -13.12 -4.03 -22.23
CA ASP A 168 -13.26 -2.57 -22.33
C ASP A 168 -13.25 -1.83 -20.99
N SER A 169 -13.16 -2.55 -19.86
CA SER A 169 -13.19 -1.95 -18.51
C SER A 169 -11.87 -1.31 -18.10
N ALA A 170 -11.93 -0.27 -17.26
CA ALA A 170 -10.75 0.37 -16.70
C ALA A 170 -10.21 -0.43 -15.50
N PHE A 171 -9.54 -1.55 -15.79
CA PHE A 171 -9.02 -2.50 -14.81
C PHE A 171 -7.49 -2.42 -14.63
N GLU A 172 -7.04 -2.28 -13.38
CA GLU A 172 -5.62 -2.33 -13.00
C GLU A 172 -5.44 -3.16 -11.72
N VAL A 173 -4.49 -4.10 -11.72
CA VAL A 173 -4.03 -4.74 -10.47
C VAL A 173 -2.96 -3.85 -9.85
N TRP A 174 -3.26 -3.27 -8.69
CA TRP A 174 -2.32 -2.40 -7.99
C TRP A 174 -1.23 -3.15 -7.25
N GLY A 175 -1.55 -4.33 -6.73
CA GLY A 175 -0.57 -5.18 -6.05
C GLY A 175 -1.19 -6.41 -5.41
N VAL A 176 -0.32 -7.31 -4.96
CA VAL A 176 -0.69 -8.57 -4.32
C VAL A 176 -0.78 -8.35 -2.81
N VAL A 177 -1.90 -8.76 -2.20
CA VAL A 177 -2.06 -8.78 -0.74
C VAL A 177 -1.23 -9.93 -0.19
N LYS A 178 -0.23 -9.60 0.65
CA LYS A 178 0.73 -10.55 1.22
C LYS A 178 0.39 -10.96 2.64
N HIS A 179 -0.05 -10.01 3.45
CA HIS A 179 -0.38 -10.21 4.87
C HIS A 179 -1.63 -9.42 5.23
N ALA A 180 -2.31 -9.84 6.31
CA ALA A 180 -3.38 -9.07 6.94
C ALA A 180 -3.16 -9.07 8.45
N ILE A 181 -3.27 -7.89 9.06
CA ILE A 181 -3.09 -7.66 10.49
C ILE A 181 -4.46 -7.36 11.09
N ARG A 182 -4.93 -8.21 11.99
CA ARG A 182 -6.12 -7.95 12.82
C ARG A 182 -5.71 -7.36 14.15
N MET A 183 -6.46 -6.37 14.60
CA MET A 183 -6.45 -5.87 15.97
C MET A 183 -7.72 -6.37 16.66
N PHE A 184 -7.60 -6.81 17.90
CA PHE A 184 -8.70 -7.30 18.74
C PHE A 184 -8.89 -6.37 19.94
#